data_AF-A0A3D3ZTZ2-F1
#
_entry.id   AF-A0A3D3ZTZ2-F1
#
_cell.length_a   1.000
_cell.length_b   1.000
_cell.length_c   1.000
_cell.angle_alpha   90.00
_cell.angle_beta   90.00
_cell.angle_gamma   90.00
#
_symmetry.space_group_name_H-M   'P 1'
#
loop_
_entity.id
_entity.type
_entity.pdbx_description
1 polymer ?
#
loop_
_entity_poly.entity_id
_entity_poly.type
_entity_poly.pdbx_seq_one_letter_code
_entity_poly.pdbx_strand_id
1 'polypeptide(L)'
;MLRFAKLVVALTPLFAPVAVTAQSAEELALVREIFADLNPRSIAENREHCGYIGLDDEGSLTFSEPTPGDSDSCLADDPVNIQVITTSYHTHAAFSPDYSSELPSGSDMEGDEDEGIDGWVATPGGRLWYIDTDDMTTRQVCGIGCLPSDPSFIAGDSGIIEQSYSYDELVIKLGE
;
A
#
# COMPACT_ATOMS: atom_id res chain seq x y z
N MET A 1 66.02 -27.44 -8.18
CA MET A 1 65.00 -27.35 -7.11
C MET A 1 64.20 -26.07 -7.33
N LEU A 2 62.98 -26.15 -7.85
CA LEU A 2 62.09 -24.99 -8.00
C LEU A 2 60.70 -25.41 -7.51
N ARG A 3 60.24 -24.81 -6.41
CA ARG A 3 58.96 -25.13 -5.75
C ARG A 3 57.85 -24.36 -6.46
N PHE A 4 56.91 -25.07 -7.08
CA PHE A 4 55.64 -24.50 -7.55
C PHE A 4 54.71 -24.30 -6.34
N ALA A 5 54.44 -23.06 -5.98
CA ALA A 5 53.37 -22.73 -5.04
C ALA A 5 52.03 -22.78 -5.79
N LYS A 6 51.16 -23.73 -5.43
CA LYS A 6 49.77 -23.79 -5.90
C LYS A 6 48.97 -22.72 -5.16
N LEU A 7 48.53 -21.69 -5.87
CA LEU A 7 47.58 -20.72 -5.35
C LEU A 7 46.17 -21.33 -5.44
N VAL A 8 45.58 -21.67 -4.30
CA VAL A 8 44.17 -22.06 -4.22
C VAL A 8 43.37 -20.78 -4.00
N VAL A 9 42.62 -20.36 -5.02
CA VAL A 9 41.65 -19.27 -4.91
C VAL A 9 40.39 -19.86 -4.30
N ALA A 10 40.14 -19.58 -3.02
CA ALA A 10 38.86 -19.86 -2.38
C ALA A 10 37.84 -18.83 -2.89
N LEU A 11 36.85 -19.29 -3.66
CA LEU A 11 35.74 -18.47 -4.12
C LEU A 11 34.71 -18.40 -2.99
N THR A 12 34.76 -17.34 -2.19
CA THR A 12 33.72 -17.03 -1.20
C THR A 12 32.47 -16.53 -1.95
N PRO A 13 31.30 -17.17 -1.80
CA PRO A 13 30.07 -16.63 -2.34
C PRO A 13 29.72 -15.37 -1.56
N LEU A 14 29.71 -14.23 -2.24
CA LEU A 14 29.07 -13.01 -1.72
C LEU A 14 27.57 -13.28 -1.70
N PHE A 15 27.02 -13.53 -0.52
CA PHE A 15 25.59 -13.33 -0.28
C PHE A 15 25.37 -11.82 -0.23
N ALA A 16 24.77 -11.27 -1.29
CA ALA A 16 24.25 -9.92 -1.23
C ALA A 16 23.10 -9.90 -0.22
N PRO A 17 23.07 -8.97 0.75
CA PRO A 17 21.89 -8.78 1.56
C PRO A 17 20.75 -8.37 0.62
N VAL A 18 19.62 -9.09 0.67
CA VAL A 18 18.38 -8.62 0.08
C VAL A 18 18.01 -7.41 0.92
N ALA A 19 18.28 -6.22 0.38
CA ALA A 19 17.78 -5.00 0.96
C ALA A 19 16.25 -5.09 0.87
N VAL A 20 15.58 -5.07 2.02
CA VAL A 20 14.16 -4.70 2.09
C VAL A 20 14.15 -3.23 1.66
N THR A 21 13.93 -3.00 0.36
CA THR A 21 13.93 -1.66 -0.20
C THR A 21 12.53 -1.09 -0.07
N ALA A 22 12.46 0.14 0.44
CA ALA A 22 11.40 1.09 0.14
C ALA A 22 10.87 0.86 -1.28
N GLN A 23 9.60 0.45 -1.37
CA GLN A 23 8.80 0.15 -2.57
C GLN A 23 9.58 -0.38 -3.78
N SER A 24 9.56 -1.70 -3.96
CA SER A 24 10.05 -2.27 -5.21
C SER A 24 9.14 -1.90 -6.38
N ALA A 25 9.70 -1.81 -7.59
CA ALA A 25 8.91 -1.60 -8.81
C ALA A 25 7.92 -2.76 -9.08
N GLU A 26 8.25 -3.95 -8.57
CA GLU A 26 7.41 -5.14 -8.62
C GLU A 26 6.18 -5.00 -7.73
N GLU A 27 6.37 -4.53 -6.49
CA GLU A 27 5.27 -4.25 -5.56
C GLU A 27 4.33 -3.17 -6.10
N LEU A 28 4.88 -2.07 -6.61
CA LEU A 28 4.03 -1.04 -7.22
C LEU A 28 3.26 -1.57 -8.44
N ALA A 29 3.82 -2.50 -9.21
CA ALA A 29 3.11 -3.13 -10.30
C ALA A 29 1.95 -4.02 -9.79
N LEU A 30 2.20 -4.81 -8.75
CA LEU A 30 1.18 -5.66 -8.11
C LEU A 30 0.05 -4.81 -7.50
N VAL A 31 0.38 -3.76 -6.76
CA VAL A 31 -0.59 -2.81 -6.16
C VAL A 31 -1.51 -2.21 -7.23
N ARG A 32 -0.95 -1.82 -8.38
CA ARG A 32 -1.73 -1.29 -9.50
C ARG A 32 -2.66 -2.33 -10.11
N GLU A 33 -2.23 -3.59 -10.17
CA GLU A 33 -3.07 -4.69 -10.64
C GLU A 33 -4.22 -4.96 -9.67
N ILE A 34 -3.94 -5.05 -8.37
CA ILE A 34 -4.94 -5.21 -7.30
C ILE A 34 -6.00 -4.11 -7.40
N PHE A 35 -5.59 -2.84 -7.43
CA PHE A 35 -6.55 -1.74 -7.45
C PHE A 35 -7.21 -1.50 -8.81
N ALA A 36 -6.63 -1.97 -9.91
CA ALA A 36 -7.33 -1.96 -11.20
C ALA A 36 -8.57 -2.88 -11.19
N ASP A 37 -8.53 -3.98 -10.43
CA ASP A 37 -9.71 -4.85 -10.20
C ASP A 37 -10.60 -4.33 -9.07
N LEU A 38 -10.02 -3.96 -7.93
CA LEU A 38 -10.78 -3.69 -6.71
C LEU A 38 -11.47 -2.34 -6.68
N ASN A 39 -10.85 -1.28 -7.19
CA ASN A 39 -11.44 0.06 -7.07
C ASN A 39 -12.84 0.14 -7.74
N PRO A 40 -13.05 -0.38 -8.98
CA PRO A 40 -14.40 -0.45 -9.57
C PRO A 40 -15.42 -1.21 -8.73
N ARG A 41 -15.01 -2.31 -8.08
CA ARG A 41 -15.88 -3.14 -7.24
C ARG A 41 -16.26 -2.41 -5.96
N SER A 42 -15.27 -1.84 -5.27
CA SER A 42 -15.45 -1.02 -4.08
C SER A 42 -16.43 0.14 -4.32
N ILE A 43 -16.26 0.86 -5.42
CA ILE A 43 -17.16 1.94 -5.85
C ILE A 43 -18.58 1.41 -6.12
N ALA A 44 -18.72 0.33 -6.88
CA ALA A 44 -20.03 -0.22 -7.24
C ALA A 44 -20.80 -0.75 -6.02
N GLU A 45 -20.09 -1.31 -5.05
CA GLU A 45 -20.66 -1.89 -3.83
C GLU A 45 -20.77 -0.89 -2.69
N ASN A 46 -20.21 0.32 -2.87
CA ASN A 46 -20.08 1.35 -1.86
C ASN A 46 -19.53 0.81 -0.52
N ARG A 47 -18.42 0.10 -0.60
CA ARG A 47 -17.70 -0.44 0.56
C ARG A 47 -16.20 -0.55 0.28
N GLU A 48 -15.42 -0.54 1.34
CA GLU A 48 -14.01 -0.82 1.31
C GLU A 48 -13.74 -2.31 1.09
N HIS A 49 -12.59 -2.60 0.49
CA HIS A 49 -11.99 -3.93 0.39
C HIS A 49 -10.54 -3.80 0.80
N CYS A 50 -10.09 -4.68 1.71
CA CYS A 50 -8.76 -4.65 2.29
C CYS A 50 -8.07 -6.01 2.27
N GLY A 51 -6.78 -6.02 2.54
CA GLY A 51 -5.96 -7.23 2.64
C GLY A 51 -4.50 -6.90 2.86
N TYR A 52 -3.64 -7.87 2.60
CA TYR A 52 -2.21 -7.76 2.79
C TYR A 52 -1.43 -8.12 1.52
N ILE A 53 -0.27 -7.50 1.36
CA ILE A 53 0.76 -7.88 0.40
C ILE A 53 1.99 -8.35 1.17
N GLY A 54 2.69 -9.33 0.61
CA GLY A 54 3.89 -9.86 1.23
C GLY A 54 4.53 -10.97 0.41
N LEU A 55 5.38 -11.76 1.06
CA LEU A 55 6.11 -12.86 0.45
C LEU A 55 5.48 -14.21 0.80
N ASP A 56 5.33 -15.09 -0.18
CA ASP A 56 4.92 -16.48 0.01
C ASP A 56 6.09 -17.37 0.52
N ASP A 57 5.87 -18.69 0.59
CA ASP A 57 6.87 -19.66 1.04
C ASP A 57 8.03 -19.87 0.08
N GLU A 58 7.88 -19.45 -1.17
CA GLU A 58 8.90 -19.45 -2.21
C GLU A 58 9.69 -18.11 -2.25
N GLY A 59 9.23 -17.12 -1.47
CA GLY A 59 9.80 -15.77 -1.43
C GLY A 59 9.33 -14.88 -2.57
N SER A 60 8.23 -15.24 -3.25
CA SER A 60 7.62 -14.46 -4.32
C SER A 60 6.59 -13.49 -3.74
N LEU A 61 6.45 -12.31 -4.36
CA LEU A 61 5.46 -11.33 -3.96
C LEU A 61 4.05 -11.84 -4.29
N THR A 62 3.14 -11.76 -3.33
CA THR A 62 1.73 -12.16 -3.43
C THR A 62 0.84 -11.23 -2.60
N PHE A 63 -0.48 -11.37 -2.74
CA PHE A 63 -1.47 -10.65 -1.93
C PHE A 63 -2.55 -11.61 -1.40
N SER A 64 -3.23 -11.21 -0.33
CA SER A 64 -4.31 -11.99 0.28
C SER A 64 -5.59 -11.93 -0.54
N GLU A 65 -6.54 -12.82 -0.28
CA GLU A 65 -7.90 -12.59 -0.78
C GLU A 65 -8.47 -11.30 -0.14
N PRO A 66 -9.14 -10.42 -0.91
CA PRO A 66 -9.70 -9.19 -0.37
C PRO A 66 -10.88 -9.46 0.59
N THR A 67 -10.79 -8.96 1.81
CA THR A 67 -11.89 -8.97 2.78
C THR A 67 -12.81 -7.77 2.51
N PRO A 68 -14.14 -7.97 2.39
CA PRO A 68 -15.09 -6.87 2.23
C PRO A 68 -15.37 -6.20 3.58
N GLY A 69 -15.25 -4.87 3.61
CA GLY A 69 -15.59 -4.03 4.75
C GLY A 69 -16.97 -3.35 4.63
N ASP A 70 -17.06 -2.20 5.30
CA ASP A 70 -18.16 -1.25 5.27
C ASP A 70 -17.78 -0.02 4.45
N SER A 71 -18.56 1.07 4.51
CA SER A 71 -18.31 2.26 3.68
C SER A 71 -17.10 3.10 4.11
N ASP A 72 -16.59 2.87 5.32
CA ASP A 72 -15.61 3.71 6.01
C ASP A 72 -14.64 2.89 6.90
N SER A 73 -14.65 1.57 6.74
CA SER A 73 -13.72 0.71 7.48
C SER A 73 -13.61 -0.66 6.82
N CYS A 74 -12.44 -1.26 6.99
CA CYS A 74 -12.20 -2.64 6.65
C CYS A 74 -11.20 -3.27 7.62
N LEU A 75 -11.43 -4.54 7.97
CA LEU A 75 -10.51 -5.32 8.79
C LEU A 75 -10.17 -6.58 8.01
N ALA A 76 -8.91 -6.72 7.61
CA ALA A 76 -8.46 -7.84 6.81
C ALA A 76 -8.41 -9.13 7.64
N ASP A 77 -8.79 -10.24 7.02
CA ASP A 77 -8.56 -11.56 7.61
C ASP A 77 -7.06 -11.92 7.57
N ASP A 78 -6.61 -12.72 8.54
CA ASP A 78 -5.24 -13.23 8.56
C ASP A 78 -4.94 -14.01 7.26
N PRO A 79 -3.88 -13.64 6.51
CA PRO A 79 -3.62 -14.25 5.21
C PRO A 79 -3.04 -15.66 5.38
N VAL A 80 -3.58 -16.62 4.63
CA VAL A 80 -3.12 -18.03 4.65
C VAL A 80 -2.02 -18.32 3.62
N ASN A 81 -1.85 -17.44 2.63
CA ASN A 81 -0.90 -17.58 1.52
C ASN A 81 0.34 -16.67 1.65
N ILE A 82 0.46 -15.90 2.74
CA ILE A 82 1.55 -14.96 2.97
C ILE A 82 2.33 -15.42 4.20
N GLN A 83 3.65 -15.56 4.05
CA GLN A 83 4.56 -15.93 5.13
C GLN A 83 5.19 -14.72 5.80
N VAL A 84 5.43 -13.65 5.04
CA VAL A 84 5.96 -12.39 5.54
C VAL A 84 5.11 -11.27 4.98
N ILE A 85 4.26 -10.68 5.81
CA ILE A 85 3.48 -9.49 5.46
C ILE A 85 4.43 -8.29 5.42
N THR A 86 4.31 -7.47 4.38
CA THR A 86 5.11 -6.25 4.23
C THR A 86 4.26 -5.00 4.20
N THR A 87 3.06 -5.06 3.60
CA THR A 87 2.15 -3.92 3.56
C THR A 87 0.70 -4.36 3.70
N SER A 88 -0.14 -3.50 4.26
CA SER A 88 -1.59 -3.57 4.10
C SER A 88 -1.98 -2.93 2.75
N TYR A 89 -3.18 -3.25 2.29
CA TYR A 89 -3.83 -2.47 1.25
C TYR A 89 -5.32 -2.32 1.55
N HIS A 90 -5.90 -1.19 1.16
CA HIS A 90 -7.35 -1.05 1.10
C HIS A 90 -7.82 -0.06 0.02
N THR A 91 -9.09 -0.20 -0.34
CA THR A 91 -9.83 0.75 -1.19
C THR A 91 -10.75 1.56 -0.30
N HIS A 92 -10.96 2.83 -0.63
CA HIS A 92 -12.09 3.59 -0.12
C HIS A 92 -13.36 3.28 -0.92
N ALA A 93 -14.51 3.31 -0.26
CA ALA A 93 -15.83 3.14 -0.86
C ALA A 93 -16.18 4.23 -1.90
N ALA A 94 -17.39 4.23 -2.46
CA ALA A 94 -17.79 5.18 -3.50
C ALA A 94 -17.62 6.65 -3.07
N PHE A 95 -17.50 7.55 -4.05
CA PHE A 95 -17.42 8.97 -3.77
C PHE A 95 -18.65 9.45 -3.00
N SER A 96 -18.42 10.20 -1.93
CA SER A 96 -19.46 10.88 -1.16
C SER A 96 -19.02 12.30 -0.82
N PRO A 97 -19.88 13.32 -1.03
CA PRO A 97 -19.57 14.69 -0.65
C PRO A 97 -19.58 14.91 0.88
N ASP A 98 -20.08 13.94 1.64
CA ASP A 98 -20.18 14.03 3.09
C ASP A 98 -18.92 13.51 3.81
N TYR A 99 -17.99 12.87 3.08
CA TYR A 99 -16.78 12.26 3.64
C TYR A 99 -15.52 12.66 2.86
N SER A 100 -14.38 12.76 3.55
CA SER A 100 -13.08 13.01 2.91
C SER A 100 -12.46 11.71 2.38
N SER A 101 -13.09 11.08 1.38
CA SER A 101 -12.67 9.78 0.84
C SER A 101 -11.45 9.83 -0.10
N GLU A 102 -10.76 10.96 -0.20
CA GLU A 102 -9.62 11.17 -1.10
C GLU A 102 -8.25 11.17 -0.41
N LEU A 103 -8.22 10.97 0.91
CA LEU A 103 -7.05 10.97 1.77
C LEU A 103 -7.12 9.74 2.69
N PRO A 104 -6.02 9.00 2.92
CA PRO A 104 -5.95 8.07 4.06
C PRO A 104 -6.32 8.77 5.38
N SER A 105 -6.75 8.01 6.37
CA SER A 105 -7.06 8.49 7.72
C SER A 105 -5.84 8.44 8.65
N GLY A 106 -5.89 9.14 9.80
CA GLY A 106 -4.91 8.95 10.86
C GLY A 106 -4.95 7.54 11.43
N SER A 107 -6.14 6.94 11.52
CA SER A 107 -6.32 5.55 11.98
C SER A 107 -5.71 4.52 11.03
N ASP A 108 -5.64 4.79 9.73
CA ASP A 108 -4.94 3.92 8.78
C ASP A 108 -3.44 3.88 9.13
N MET A 109 -2.85 5.05 9.36
CA MET A 109 -1.42 5.16 9.68
C MET A 109 -1.09 4.52 11.03
N GLU A 110 -1.94 4.74 12.05
CA GLU A 110 -1.78 4.10 13.36
C GLU A 110 -1.93 2.58 13.29
N GLY A 111 -2.90 2.08 12.52
CA GLY A 111 -3.13 0.66 12.35
C GLY A 111 -1.95 -0.04 11.69
N ASP A 112 -1.46 0.53 10.58
CA ASP A 112 -0.27 0.00 9.88
C ASP A 112 0.98 0.05 10.78
N GLU A 113 1.17 1.14 11.56
CA GLU A 113 2.29 1.27 12.51
C GLU A 113 2.20 0.24 13.63
N ASP A 114 1.02 0.03 14.22
CA ASP A 114 0.78 -0.94 15.28
C ASP A 114 1.06 -2.38 14.83
N GLU A 115 0.82 -2.68 13.56
CA GLU A 115 1.17 -3.95 12.92
C GLU A 115 2.65 -4.04 12.49
N GLY A 116 3.35 -2.91 12.42
CA GLY A 116 4.75 -2.81 12.00
C GLY A 116 4.93 -3.03 10.50
N ILE A 117 3.97 -2.56 9.70
CA ILE A 117 3.95 -2.68 8.23
C ILE A 117 3.67 -1.30 7.60
N ASP A 118 3.89 -1.17 6.29
CA ASP A 118 3.45 0.00 5.53
C ASP A 118 2.03 -0.21 4.96
N GLY A 119 1.47 0.78 4.24
CA GLY A 119 0.11 0.70 3.70
C GLY A 119 -0.08 1.27 2.31
N TRP A 120 -1.08 0.76 1.60
CA TRP A 120 -1.51 1.22 0.27
C TRP A 120 -3.00 1.57 0.24
N VAL A 121 -3.34 2.76 -0.27
CA VAL A 121 -4.75 3.21 -0.31
C VAL A 121 -5.14 3.66 -1.72
N ALA A 122 -6.26 3.14 -2.23
CA ALA A 122 -6.89 3.58 -3.47
C ALA A 122 -8.18 4.37 -3.20
N THR A 123 -8.35 5.50 -3.88
CA THR A 123 -9.48 6.42 -3.64
C THR A 123 -10.46 6.48 -4.82
N PRO A 124 -11.69 7.02 -4.63
CA PRO A 124 -12.71 7.11 -5.69
C PRO A 124 -12.32 8.03 -6.84
N GLY A 125 -11.54 9.07 -6.59
CA GLY A 125 -10.91 9.91 -7.60
C GLY A 125 -9.79 9.20 -8.38
N GLY A 126 -9.48 7.95 -8.02
CA GLY A 126 -8.46 7.13 -8.65
C GLY A 126 -7.05 7.52 -8.22
N ARG A 127 -6.86 8.12 -7.04
CA ARG A 127 -5.53 8.35 -6.47
C ARG A 127 -4.99 7.04 -5.92
N LEU A 128 -3.66 6.94 -5.88
CA LEU A 128 -2.95 5.89 -5.17
C LEU A 128 -2.04 6.55 -4.14
N TRP A 129 -2.24 6.20 -2.88
CA TRP A 129 -1.46 6.65 -1.75
C TRP A 129 -0.61 5.51 -1.19
N TYR A 130 0.49 5.88 -0.57
CA TYR A 130 1.30 5.01 0.26
C TYR A 130 1.48 5.63 1.63
N ILE A 131 1.38 4.80 2.65
CA ILE A 131 1.68 5.08 4.05
C ILE A 131 3.05 4.48 4.34
N ASP A 132 3.95 5.33 4.84
CA ASP A 132 5.28 4.97 5.32
C ASP A 132 5.25 5.10 6.85
N THR A 133 5.28 3.97 7.55
CA THR A 133 5.14 3.94 9.02
C THR A 133 6.46 4.14 9.75
N ASP A 134 7.60 3.95 9.07
CA ASP A 134 8.91 4.31 9.62
C ASP A 134 9.04 5.83 9.80
N ASP A 135 8.58 6.60 8.80
CA ASP A 135 8.62 8.07 8.84
C ASP A 135 7.29 8.71 9.32
N MET A 136 6.23 7.91 9.50
CA MET A 136 4.86 8.35 9.78
C MET A 136 4.40 9.45 8.82
N THR A 137 4.47 9.13 7.52
CA THR A 137 4.00 9.99 6.44
C THR A 137 3.11 9.24 5.46
N THR A 138 2.19 9.95 4.82
CA THR A 138 1.46 9.44 3.66
C THR A 138 1.74 10.29 2.43
N ARG A 139 1.89 9.65 1.26
CA ARG A 139 2.18 10.34 -0.01
C ARG A 139 1.44 9.73 -1.18
N GLN A 140 1.01 10.58 -2.10
CA GLN A 140 0.50 10.12 -3.39
C GLN A 140 1.64 9.54 -4.21
N VAL A 141 1.45 8.31 -4.70
CA VAL A 141 2.26 7.74 -5.78
C VAL A 141 1.77 8.26 -7.13
N CYS A 142 0.47 8.51 -7.26
CA CYS A 142 -0.13 9.19 -8.38
C CYS A 142 -1.49 9.79 -8.03
N GLY A 143 -1.89 10.84 -8.75
CA GLY A 143 -3.11 11.61 -8.48
C GLY A 143 -4.34 11.11 -9.23
N ILE A 144 -5.32 12.01 -9.39
CA ILE A 144 -6.64 11.75 -10.00
C ILE A 144 -6.51 10.99 -11.34
N GLY A 145 -7.34 9.96 -11.51
CA GLY A 145 -7.43 9.16 -12.74
C GLY A 145 -6.26 8.20 -12.96
N CYS A 146 -5.43 7.98 -11.94
CA CYS A 146 -4.36 6.99 -12.00
C CYS A 146 -4.88 5.54 -11.96
N LEU A 147 -5.94 5.33 -11.17
CA LEU A 147 -6.71 4.09 -11.06
C LEU A 147 -8.14 4.32 -11.58
N PRO A 148 -8.91 3.25 -11.88
CA PRO A 148 -10.33 3.40 -12.24
C PRO A 148 -11.07 4.24 -11.20
N SER A 149 -11.77 5.28 -11.65
CA SER A 149 -12.38 6.28 -10.77
C SER A 149 -13.90 6.17 -10.78
N ASP A 150 -14.53 6.64 -9.71
CA ASP A 150 -15.97 6.76 -9.60
C ASP A 150 -16.48 7.78 -10.65
N PRO A 151 -17.43 7.42 -11.53
CA PRO A 151 -18.03 8.36 -12.47
C PRO A 151 -18.70 9.58 -11.81
N SER A 152 -19.04 9.47 -10.53
CA SER A 152 -19.67 10.52 -9.72
C SER A 152 -18.66 11.42 -9.02
N PHE A 153 -17.35 11.10 -9.07
CA PHE A 153 -16.29 11.85 -8.41
C PHE A 153 -16.26 13.32 -8.87
N ILE A 154 -16.17 14.23 -7.90
CA ILE A 154 -16.06 15.67 -8.14
C ILE A 154 -14.67 16.14 -7.68
N ALA A 155 -13.82 16.48 -8.64
CA ALA A 155 -12.49 16.98 -8.36
C ALA A 155 -12.54 18.29 -7.54
N GLY A 156 -11.84 18.29 -6.40
CA GLY A 156 -11.72 19.45 -5.52
C GLY A 156 -12.80 19.57 -4.43
N ASP A 157 -13.73 18.61 -4.34
CA ASP A 157 -14.76 18.58 -3.31
C ASP A 157 -14.16 18.49 -1.89
N SER A 158 -13.12 17.66 -1.70
CA SER A 158 -12.33 17.58 -0.45
C SER A 158 -11.32 18.74 -0.27
N GLY A 159 -11.46 19.81 -1.05
CA GLY A 159 -10.57 20.95 -1.07
C GLY A 159 -9.20 20.65 -1.68
N ILE A 160 -8.17 21.39 -1.24
CA ILE A 160 -6.79 21.17 -1.67
C ILE A 160 -6.24 19.93 -0.95
N ILE A 161 -5.76 18.98 -1.76
CA ILE A 161 -5.06 17.77 -1.35
C ILE A 161 -3.61 17.90 -1.80
N GLU A 162 -2.70 17.88 -0.84
CA GLU A 162 -1.27 17.99 -1.05
C GLU A 162 -0.67 16.65 -1.51
N GLN A 163 0.56 16.69 -2.03
CA GLN A 163 1.25 15.48 -2.50
C GLN A 163 1.59 14.51 -1.36
N SER A 164 1.75 15.03 -0.14
CA SER A 164 2.09 14.26 1.06
C SER A 164 1.63 14.98 2.32
N TYR A 165 1.48 14.21 3.40
CA TYR A 165 1.19 14.69 4.75
C TYR A 165 2.05 13.92 5.75
N SER A 166 2.54 14.58 6.81
CA SER A 166 2.85 13.84 8.04
C SER A 166 1.57 13.42 8.75
N TYR A 167 1.66 12.47 9.67
CA TYR A 167 0.54 12.08 10.54
C TYR A 167 -0.16 13.30 11.19
N ASP A 168 0.60 14.19 11.85
CA ASP A 168 0.04 15.39 12.50
C ASP A 168 -0.68 16.32 11.50
N GLU A 169 -0.13 16.51 10.30
CA GLU A 169 -0.75 17.33 9.26
C GLU A 169 -2.05 16.69 8.75
N LEU A 170 -2.08 15.36 8.63
CA LEU A 170 -3.23 14.60 8.17
C LEU A 170 -4.39 14.67 9.18
N VAL A 171 -4.10 14.40 10.46
CA VAL A 171 -5.09 14.48 11.56
C VAL A 171 -5.70 15.88 11.63
N ILE A 172 -4.87 16.94 11.54
CA ILE A 172 -5.36 18.33 11.49
C ILE A 172 -6.21 18.58 10.24
N LYS A 173 -5.81 18.05 9.08
CA LYS A 173 -6.53 18.21 7.80
C LYS A 173 -7.90 17.55 7.84
N LEU A 174 -8.05 16.41 8.52
CA LEU A 174 -9.29 15.64 8.63
C LEU A 174 -10.14 16.04 9.84
N GLY A 175 -9.54 16.71 10.83
CA GLY A 175 -10.22 17.10 12.06
C GLY A 175 -10.44 15.92 13.03
N GLU A 176 -9.51 14.97 13.02
CA GLU A 176 -9.46 13.77 13.88
C GLU A 176 -8.86 14.08 15.26
#